data_AF-I0R7N6-F1
#
_entry.id   AF-I0R7N6-F1
#
_cell.length_a   1.000
_cell.length_b   1.000
_cell.length_c   1.000
_cell.angle_alpha   90.00
_cell.angle_beta   90.00
_cell.angle_gamma   90.00
#
_symmetry.space_group_name_H-M   'P 1'
#
loop_
_entity.id
_entity.type
_entity.pdbx_description
1 polymer ?
#
loop_
_entity_poly.entity_id
_entity_poly.type
_entity_poly.pdbx_seq_one_letter_code
_entity_poly.pdbx_strand_id
1 'polypeptide(L)'
;MADAILMSGGVGGVTSDDVTATKNQVLRGYRTITTDSGDEIVEGTFPTTSDADSMEEFWYYNDHGKDSYVTRIPEAAYMRYWNADRTQSWNPWIRIKRTLIKSGINYHPELTVNTITTLGEQGQIPDRGESAGVSYYQIREDHNGRLYVLFKNGWYHRAPWTDPQGHTHEAYLYVTYEQLRNLFGIDGSKMLQGHNVAGVAGQIVSHPNENMTTEVVNIGWTTPKKIGLRFPQGYYPNAGQYAPIVEVNYQDLANALGIRADKMLNDINILGIQGTIPYWVCHTGDVISAVNNEGFAWDDTYAGRGRGIVVKIANGHVLAGANYVFVPSHNLYPQNVVKDININGITGTRDFVDHVTEYTVTASLGIDQTNREQVISLGNAYSGSQTVFFAIYLVGDDVYDGFVRRDMGNGRYLIGRIPVSKNDSNLIGTYVRNVPIQIEITRDNAGNISLVHHGPNQIMGVTNIMVTIYAHSSVSFSF
;
A
#
# COMPACT_ATOMS: atom_id res chain seq x y z
N MET A 1 -90.93 29.62 -108.29
CA MET A 1 -90.66 30.23 -106.97
C MET A 1 -89.64 31.38 -107.07
N ALA A 2 -88.61 31.26 -107.92
CA ALA A 2 -87.64 32.31 -108.21
C ALA A 2 -88.25 33.64 -108.70
N ASP A 3 -89.18 33.60 -109.68
CA ASP A 3 -89.89 34.80 -110.14
C ASP A 3 -90.72 35.48 -109.04
N ALA A 4 -91.17 34.76 -108.01
CA ALA A 4 -91.95 35.32 -106.91
C ALA A 4 -91.10 36.01 -105.82
N ILE A 5 -89.80 35.71 -105.72
CA ILE A 5 -88.90 36.31 -104.73
C ILE A 5 -88.00 37.39 -105.36
N LEU A 6 -87.61 37.21 -106.63
CA LEU A 6 -86.69 38.11 -107.33
C LEU A 6 -87.38 39.31 -108.02
N MET A 7 -88.73 39.35 -108.05
CA MET A 7 -89.50 40.38 -108.74
C MET A 7 -89.45 41.79 -108.11
N SER A 8 -88.83 42.00 -106.94
CA SER A 8 -88.82 43.31 -106.26
C SER A 8 -87.49 44.06 -106.25
N GLY A 9 -86.45 43.58 -106.93
CA GLY A 9 -85.16 44.28 -106.96
C GLY A 9 -84.43 44.03 -108.27
N GLY A 10 -84.61 44.93 -109.24
CA GLY A 10 -84.00 44.86 -110.57
C GLY A 10 -82.47 44.89 -110.56
N VAL A 11 -81.85 43.77 -110.18
CA VAL A 11 -80.41 43.55 -110.21
C VAL A 11 -80.19 42.22 -110.93
N GLY A 12 -79.71 42.27 -112.17
CA GLY A 12 -79.36 41.07 -112.93
C GLY A 12 -78.13 40.39 -112.31
N GLY A 13 -78.19 39.07 -112.15
CA GLY A 13 -77.04 38.25 -111.72
C GLY A 13 -77.32 37.23 -110.62
N VAL A 14 -78.52 37.20 -110.02
CA VAL A 14 -78.91 36.24 -108.98
C VAL A 14 -79.99 35.30 -109.52
N THR A 15 -79.79 33.99 -109.43
CA THR A 15 -80.73 32.97 -109.92
C THR A 15 -81.50 32.31 -108.76
N SER A 16 -82.45 31.42 -109.08
CA SER A 16 -83.10 30.54 -108.10
C SER A 16 -82.10 29.79 -107.22
N ASP A 17 -80.93 29.51 -107.78
CA ASP A 17 -79.93 28.67 -107.17
C ASP A 17 -79.13 29.43 -106.11
N ASP A 18 -79.14 30.76 -106.13
CA ASP A 18 -78.45 31.59 -105.13
C ASP A 18 -79.27 31.78 -103.86
N VAL A 19 -80.59 31.54 -103.92
CA VAL A 19 -81.54 31.78 -102.81
C VAL A 19 -82.19 30.50 -102.29
N THR A 20 -81.86 29.35 -102.88
CA THR A 20 -82.30 28.05 -102.39
C THR A 20 -81.16 27.43 -101.56
N ALA A 21 -81.48 26.70 -100.49
CA ALA A 21 -80.45 26.03 -99.70
C ALA A 21 -79.81 24.87 -100.50
N THR A 22 -78.55 24.57 -100.26
CA THR A 22 -77.90 23.32 -100.71
C THR A 22 -78.24 22.17 -99.76
N LYS A 23 -78.08 20.91 -100.19
CA LYS A 23 -78.31 19.73 -99.32
C LYS A 23 -77.58 19.81 -97.98
N ASN A 24 -76.34 20.31 -97.93
CA ASN A 24 -75.56 20.42 -96.69
C ASN A 24 -75.97 21.57 -95.76
N GLN A 25 -76.90 22.43 -96.19
CA GLN A 25 -77.51 23.47 -95.35
C GLN A 25 -78.88 23.03 -94.81
N VAL A 26 -79.43 21.93 -95.33
CA VAL A 26 -80.69 21.35 -94.87
C VAL A 26 -80.41 20.22 -93.89
N LEU A 27 -81.16 20.18 -92.79
CA LEU A 27 -81.02 19.18 -91.74
C LEU A 27 -81.35 17.77 -92.24
N ARG A 28 -80.52 16.79 -91.89
CA ARG A 28 -80.80 15.37 -92.15
C ARG A 28 -82.13 14.96 -91.48
N GLY A 29 -82.92 14.15 -92.16
CA GLY A 29 -84.29 13.80 -91.78
C GLY A 29 -85.38 14.74 -92.32
N TYR A 30 -85.01 15.91 -92.87
CA TYR A 30 -85.93 16.83 -93.53
C TYR A 30 -85.69 16.81 -95.05
N ARG A 31 -86.78 16.86 -95.83
CA ARG A 31 -86.74 16.81 -97.29
C ARG A 31 -87.29 18.09 -97.90
N THR A 32 -86.59 18.61 -98.89
CA THR A 32 -87.00 19.80 -99.66
C THR A 32 -86.35 19.76 -101.04
N ILE A 33 -86.78 20.65 -101.94
CA ILE A 33 -86.03 20.94 -103.16
C ILE A 33 -84.84 21.82 -102.77
N THR A 34 -83.65 21.42 -103.15
CA THR A 34 -82.39 22.16 -102.95
C THR A 34 -81.80 22.60 -104.28
N THR A 35 -80.90 23.57 -104.28
CA THR A 35 -80.22 24.06 -105.51
C THR A 35 -79.53 22.93 -106.27
N ASP A 36 -78.95 22.00 -105.52
CA ASP A 36 -78.16 20.87 -105.97
C ASP A 36 -78.99 19.56 -106.07
N SER A 37 -80.32 19.67 -106.04
CA SER A 37 -81.23 18.53 -106.18
C SER A 37 -81.69 18.24 -107.60
N GLY A 38 -81.54 19.20 -108.53
CA GLY A 38 -82.08 19.06 -109.89
C GLY A 38 -83.60 19.00 -109.90
N ASP A 39 -84.25 19.90 -109.14
CA ASP A 39 -85.70 19.98 -108.93
C ASP A 39 -86.35 18.76 -108.24
N GLU A 40 -85.54 17.83 -107.72
CA GLU A 40 -86.00 16.67 -106.97
C GLU A 40 -86.12 16.95 -105.46
N ILE A 41 -87.09 16.32 -104.81
CA ILE A 41 -87.21 16.40 -103.34
C ILE A 41 -86.17 15.47 -102.72
N VAL A 42 -85.08 16.06 -102.23
CA VAL A 42 -83.96 15.36 -101.59
C VAL A 42 -83.94 15.59 -100.09
N GLU A 43 -83.31 14.67 -99.37
CA GLU A 43 -83.03 14.84 -97.94
C GLU A 43 -81.79 15.71 -97.73
N GLY A 44 -81.84 16.58 -96.70
CA GLY A 44 -80.68 17.32 -96.26
C GLY A 44 -79.55 16.43 -95.73
N THR A 45 -78.34 16.95 -95.72
CA THR A 45 -77.15 16.22 -95.25
C THR A 45 -76.52 16.81 -94.00
N PHE A 46 -76.98 17.97 -93.50
CA PHE A 46 -76.46 18.58 -92.27
C PHE A 46 -76.74 17.68 -91.04
N PRO A 47 -75.73 17.33 -90.21
CA PRO A 47 -75.91 16.34 -89.14
C PRO A 47 -76.89 16.77 -88.02
N THR A 48 -77.61 15.78 -87.46
CA THR A 48 -78.43 15.89 -86.25
C THR A 48 -77.74 15.16 -85.09
N THR A 49 -77.62 15.78 -83.91
CA THR A 49 -77.05 15.17 -82.70
C THR A 49 -77.99 15.29 -81.49
N SER A 50 -77.71 14.48 -80.47
CA SER A 50 -78.47 14.37 -79.22
C SER A 50 -77.59 14.58 -77.97
N ASP A 51 -78.20 14.56 -76.79
CA ASP A 51 -77.51 14.65 -75.48
C ASP A 51 -76.57 13.46 -75.17
N ALA A 52 -76.69 12.36 -75.93
CA ALA A 52 -75.81 11.20 -75.81
C ALA A 52 -74.51 11.35 -76.63
N ASP A 53 -74.46 12.32 -77.56
CA ASP A 53 -73.35 12.51 -78.48
C ASP A 53 -72.36 13.53 -77.90
N SER A 54 -71.36 13.06 -77.15
CA SER A 54 -70.29 13.88 -76.59
C SER A 54 -68.98 13.68 -77.35
N MET A 55 -68.18 14.74 -77.49
CA MET A 55 -66.80 14.61 -77.95
C MET A 55 -65.97 13.87 -76.88
N GLU A 56 -65.17 12.89 -77.30
CA GLU A 56 -64.25 12.15 -76.43
C GLU A 56 -62.88 12.84 -76.29
N GLU A 57 -62.87 14.16 -76.38
CA GLU A 57 -61.68 14.99 -76.26
C GLU A 57 -61.88 16.04 -75.16
N PHE A 58 -60.96 16.07 -74.20
CA PHE A 58 -60.84 17.11 -73.19
C PHE A 58 -59.36 17.26 -72.88
N TRP A 59 -58.78 18.40 -73.24
CA TRP A 59 -57.35 18.60 -73.14
C TRP A 59 -57.04 20.00 -72.64
N TYR A 60 -55.81 20.11 -72.16
CA TYR A 60 -55.24 21.40 -71.83
C TYR A 60 -54.93 22.17 -73.12
N TYR A 61 -55.57 23.32 -73.30
CA TYR A 61 -55.37 24.19 -74.46
C TYR A 61 -54.79 25.52 -73.97
N ASN A 62 -53.53 25.77 -74.35
CA ASN A 62 -52.74 26.92 -73.90
C ASN A 62 -52.46 27.94 -75.02
N ASP A 63 -53.35 28.00 -76.01
CA ASP A 63 -53.24 28.97 -77.10
C ASP A 63 -53.73 30.36 -76.67
N HIS A 64 -53.27 31.41 -77.35
CA HIS A 64 -53.62 32.82 -77.07
C HIS A 64 -53.42 33.28 -75.60
N GLY A 65 -52.54 32.64 -74.83
CA GLY A 65 -52.16 33.06 -73.48
C GLY A 65 -53.21 32.81 -72.40
N LYS A 66 -54.15 31.88 -72.61
CA LYS A 66 -55.17 31.48 -71.62
C LYS A 66 -54.96 30.03 -71.21
N ASP A 67 -54.71 29.81 -69.92
CA ASP A 67 -54.66 28.49 -69.29
C ASP A 67 -56.10 27.98 -69.14
N SER A 68 -56.52 27.10 -70.04
CA SER A 68 -57.88 26.57 -70.05
C SER A 68 -57.91 25.13 -70.51
N TYR A 69 -58.85 24.37 -69.96
CA TYR A 69 -59.20 23.07 -70.50
C TYR A 69 -60.40 23.23 -71.41
N VAL A 70 -60.32 22.67 -72.61
CA VAL A 70 -61.37 22.77 -73.62
C VAL A 70 -61.83 21.40 -74.06
N THR A 71 -63.08 21.34 -74.48
CA THR A 71 -63.66 20.26 -75.27
C THR A 71 -64.38 20.92 -76.43
N ARG A 72 -64.34 20.31 -77.62
CA ARG A 72 -65.16 20.81 -78.73
C ARG A 72 -66.60 20.36 -78.56
N ILE A 73 -67.46 21.08 -79.25
CA ILE A 73 -68.88 20.77 -79.37
C ILE A 73 -69.06 20.28 -80.81
N PRO A 74 -69.71 19.12 -81.06
CA PRO A 74 -69.86 18.59 -82.42
C PRO A 74 -70.55 19.60 -83.37
N GLU A 75 -70.19 19.63 -84.65
CA GLU A 75 -70.95 20.42 -85.62
C GLU A 75 -72.26 19.70 -85.96
N ALA A 76 -73.38 20.26 -85.54
CA ALA A 76 -74.70 19.68 -85.76
C ALA A 76 -75.81 20.69 -85.41
N ALA A 77 -77.03 20.40 -85.86
CA ALA A 77 -78.20 21.03 -85.27
C ALA A 77 -78.60 20.27 -84.01
N TYR A 78 -78.60 20.97 -82.88
CA TYR A 78 -78.96 20.41 -81.60
C TYR A 78 -80.47 20.26 -81.49
N MET A 79 -80.92 19.03 -81.24
CA MET A 79 -82.33 18.81 -80.94
C MET A 79 -82.67 19.41 -79.59
N ARG A 80 -83.66 20.30 -79.57
CA ARG A 80 -84.31 20.68 -78.33
C ARG A 80 -85.19 19.52 -77.87
N TYR A 81 -84.97 19.04 -76.65
CA TYR A 81 -85.89 18.10 -76.04
C TYR A 81 -87.21 18.80 -75.76
N TRP A 82 -88.31 18.13 -76.09
CA TRP A 82 -89.64 18.53 -75.67
C TRP A 82 -90.10 17.56 -74.58
N ASN A 83 -90.75 18.09 -73.55
CA ASN A 83 -91.45 17.25 -72.58
C ASN A 83 -92.55 16.46 -73.31
N ALA A 84 -93.03 15.35 -72.73
CA ALA A 84 -94.06 14.51 -73.34
C ALA A 84 -95.37 15.27 -73.66
N ASP A 85 -95.60 16.41 -73.00
CA ASP A 85 -96.72 17.34 -73.19
C ASP A 85 -96.45 18.46 -74.21
N ARG A 86 -95.31 18.41 -74.92
CA ARG A 86 -94.84 19.41 -75.89
C ARG A 86 -94.56 20.80 -75.30
N THR A 87 -94.36 20.91 -73.99
CA THR A 87 -93.89 22.15 -73.36
C THR A 87 -92.39 22.32 -73.50
N GLN A 88 -91.94 23.58 -73.38
CA GLN A 88 -90.55 23.98 -73.54
C GLN A 88 -89.65 23.26 -72.54
N SER A 89 -88.77 22.37 -73.00
CA SER A 89 -87.74 21.75 -72.16
C SER A 89 -86.39 22.49 -72.26
N TRP A 90 -85.42 22.05 -71.45
CA TRP A 90 -84.11 22.65 -71.28
C TRP A 90 -83.41 22.94 -72.60
N ASN A 91 -82.62 24.01 -72.61
CA ASN A 91 -81.68 24.26 -73.69
C ASN A 91 -80.70 23.06 -73.78
N PRO A 92 -80.20 22.74 -74.99
CA PRO A 92 -79.25 21.64 -75.17
C PRO A 92 -78.04 21.79 -74.24
N TRP A 93 -77.55 20.65 -73.73
CA TRP A 93 -76.41 20.57 -72.81
C TRP A 93 -75.50 19.38 -73.16
N ILE A 94 -74.24 19.46 -72.74
CA ILE A 94 -73.24 18.40 -72.93
C ILE A 94 -72.90 17.72 -71.59
N ARG A 95 -72.66 16.40 -71.60
CA ARG A 95 -72.16 15.65 -70.44
C ARG A 95 -70.67 15.38 -70.58
N ILE A 96 -69.90 15.72 -69.55
CA ILE A 96 -68.46 15.37 -69.45
C ILE A 96 -68.32 14.28 -68.39
N LYS A 97 -67.74 13.13 -68.75
CA LYS A 97 -67.54 12.02 -67.81
C LYS A 97 -66.53 12.42 -66.72
N ARG A 98 -66.79 12.02 -65.48
CA ARG A 98 -65.88 12.26 -64.34
C ARG A 98 -64.47 11.69 -64.56
N THR A 99 -64.36 10.55 -65.23
CA THR A 99 -63.08 9.94 -65.62
C THR A 99 -62.29 10.83 -66.57
N LEU A 100 -62.96 11.53 -67.49
CA LEU A 100 -62.36 12.49 -68.40
C LEU A 100 -61.83 13.72 -67.65
N ILE A 101 -62.57 14.22 -66.65
CA ILE A 101 -62.11 15.30 -65.78
C ILE A 101 -60.85 14.88 -65.01
N LYS A 102 -60.85 13.69 -64.41
CA LYS A 102 -59.69 13.14 -63.68
C LYS A 102 -58.46 13.00 -64.57
N SER A 103 -58.62 12.44 -65.76
CA SER A 103 -57.53 12.32 -66.74
C SER A 103 -57.04 13.69 -67.19
N GLY A 104 -57.94 14.63 -67.43
CA GLY A 104 -57.60 15.98 -67.89
C GLY A 104 -56.76 16.75 -66.88
N ILE A 105 -57.15 16.73 -65.59
CA ILE A 105 -56.41 17.42 -64.53
C ILE A 105 -55.26 16.59 -63.94
N ASN A 106 -55.00 15.40 -64.48
CA ASN A 106 -54.02 14.45 -63.97
C ASN A 106 -54.23 14.14 -62.47
N TYR A 107 -55.47 13.87 -62.07
CA TYR A 107 -55.79 13.59 -60.67
C TYR A 107 -55.34 12.18 -60.25
N HIS A 108 -54.53 12.11 -59.20
CA HIS A 108 -53.98 10.89 -58.61
C HIS A 108 -54.34 10.80 -57.12
N PRO A 109 -55.28 9.92 -56.70
CA PRO A 109 -55.66 9.80 -55.30
C PRO A 109 -54.51 9.33 -54.40
N GLU A 110 -53.55 8.55 -54.92
CA GLU A 110 -52.35 8.09 -54.21
C GLU A 110 -51.38 9.21 -53.83
N LEU A 111 -51.50 10.37 -54.49
CA LEU A 111 -50.73 11.58 -54.19
C LEU A 111 -51.55 12.62 -53.39
N THR A 112 -52.76 12.26 -52.96
CA THR A 112 -53.68 13.14 -52.22
C THR A 112 -53.80 12.68 -50.77
N VAL A 113 -53.85 13.62 -49.81
CA VAL A 113 -54.05 13.30 -48.38
C VAL A 113 -55.43 12.67 -48.16
N ASN A 114 -55.50 11.62 -47.36
CA ASN A 114 -56.71 10.81 -47.16
C ASN A 114 -57.85 11.53 -46.40
N THR A 115 -57.60 12.72 -45.88
CA THR A 115 -58.63 13.62 -45.34
C THR A 115 -59.33 14.44 -46.42
N ILE A 116 -58.87 14.37 -47.69
CA ILE A 116 -59.42 15.09 -48.84
C ILE A 116 -60.15 14.12 -49.77
N THR A 117 -61.34 14.51 -50.23
CA THR A 117 -62.08 13.83 -51.30
C THR A 117 -62.20 14.74 -52.52
N THR A 118 -61.69 14.29 -53.66
CA THR A 118 -61.72 15.05 -54.92
C THR A 118 -62.33 14.18 -56.01
N LEU A 119 -63.31 14.73 -56.75
CA LEU A 119 -64.03 14.01 -57.81
C LEU A 119 -64.55 12.63 -57.36
N GLY A 120 -65.00 12.52 -56.10
CA GLY A 120 -65.55 11.29 -55.52
C GLY A 120 -64.56 10.19 -55.18
N GLU A 121 -63.24 10.46 -55.21
CA GLU A 121 -62.21 9.57 -54.68
C GLU A 121 -61.55 10.20 -53.44
N GLN A 122 -61.36 9.37 -52.41
CA GLN A 122 -60.62 9.75 -51.21
C GLN A 122 -59.12 9.61 -51.49
N GLY A 123 -58.31 10.56 -51.02
CA GLY A 123 -56.86 10.45 -51.09
C GLY A 123 -56.32 9.23 -50.33
N GLN A 124 -55.09 8.81 -50.62
CA GLN A 124 -54.47 7.62 -50.00
C GLN A 124 -53.28 7.94 -49.11
N ILE A 125 -52.71 9.15 -49.14
CA ILE A 125 -51.62 9.53 -48.22
C ILE A 125 -52.21 9.64 -46.81
N PRO A 126 -51.79 8.81 -45.83
CA PRO A 126 -52.35 8.89 -44.49
C PRO A 126 -51.98 10.21 -43.82
N ASP A 127 -52.96 10.94 -43.32
CA ASP A 127 -52.75 12.03 -42.39
C ASP A 127 -52.32 11.48 -41.02
N ARG A 128 -51.18 11.96 -40.51
CA ARG A 128 -50.61 11.57 -39.21
C ARG A 128 -50.82 12.62 -38.13
N GLY A 129 -51.50 13.73 -38.46
CA GLY A 129 -51.88 14.79 -37.54
C GLY A 129 -50.74 15.70 -37.11
N GLU A 130 -51.05 16.52 -36.11
CA GLU A 130 -50.14 17.53 -35.56
C GLU A 130 -49.03 16.89 -34.69
N SER A 131 -47.76 17.21 -35.00
CA SER A 131 -46.50 16.74 -34.41
C SER A 131 -46.52 16.05 -33.03
N ALA A 132 -47.00 14.81 -32.96
CA ALA A 132 -46.98 14.00 -31.75
C ALA A 132 -46.59 12.53 -31.98
N GLY A 133 -45.91 12.22 -33.09
CA GLY A 133 -45.43 10.87 -33.37
C GLY A 133 -44.13 10.56 -32.62
N VAL A 134 -44.11 9.49 -31.82
CA VAL A 134 -42.85 8.83 -31.44
C VAL A 134 -42.38 8.01 -32.64
N SER A 135 -41.07 8.01 -32.91
CA SER A 135 -40.51 7.17 -33.97
C SER A 135 -40.92 5.69 -33.77
N TYR A 136 -41.36 5.05 -34.85
CA TYR A 136 -42.01 3.73 -34.79
C TYR A 136 -41.04 2.60 -34.42
N TYR A 137 -39.76 2.78 -34.71
CA TYR A 137 -38.71 1.81 -34.42
C TYR A 137 -37.61 2.46 -33.58
N GLN A 138 -36.82 1.65 -32.86
CA GLN A 138 -35.59 2.11 -32.20
C GLN A 138 -34.70 2.89 -33.18
N ILE A 139 -33.97 3.90 -32.67
CA ILE A 139 -32.86 4.52 -33.39
C ILE A 139 -31.89 3.41 -33.77
N ARG A 140 -31.41 3.43 -35.01
CA ARG A 140 -30.44 2.44 -35.51
C ARG A 140 -29.23 3.15 -36.08
N GLU A 141 -28.11 2.42 -36.09
CA GLU A 141 -26.90 2.80 -36.79
C GLU A 141 -26.82 2.01 -38.10
N ASP A 142 -26.46 2.67 -39.19
CA ASP A 142 -26.18 2.02 -40.47
C ASP A 142 -24.71 1.54 -40.56
N HIS A 143 -24.36 0.86 -41.65
CA HIS A 143 -23.00 0.35 -41.89
C HIS A 143 -21.94 1.45 -42.04
N ASN A 144 -22.34 2.72 -42.14
CA ASN A 144 -21.45 3.88 -42.27
C ASN A 144 -21.34 4.68 -40.97
N GLY A 145 -21.87 4.16 -39.85
CA GLY A 145 -21.84 4.84 -38.56
C GLY A 145 -22.81 6.01 -38.43
N ARG A 146 -23.88 6.03 -39.24
CA ARG A 146 -24.89 7.10 -39.21
C ARG A 146 -26.12 6.63 -38.46
N LEU A 147 -26.62 7.50 -37.58
CA LEU A 147 -27.86 7.26 -36.85
C LEU A 147 -29.07 7.64 -37.71
N TYR A 148 -30.07 6.78 -37.76
CA TYR A 148 -31.34 7.06 -38.41
C TYR A 148 -32.53 6.66 -37.53
N VAL A 149 -33.64 7.35 -37.75
CA VAL A 149 -34.93 7.10 -37.10
C VAL A 149 -35.96 6.72 -38.15
N LEU A 150 -36.82 5.76 -37.84
CA LEU A 150 -37.89 5.32 -38.72
C LEU A 150 -39.23 5.94 -38.29
N PHE A 151 -39.93 6.52 -39.25
CA PHE A 151 -41.28 7.03 -39.10
C PHE A 151 -42.22 6.37 -40.08
N LYS A 152 -43.51 6.30 -39.75
CA LYS A 152 -44.52 5.73 -40.65
C LYS A 152 -44.68 6.64 -41.86
N ASN A 153 -44.83 6.06 -43.05
CA ASN A 153 -45.18 6.85 -44.24
C ASN A 153 -46.51 7.61 -44.02
N GLY A 154 -46.59 8.84 -44.52
CA GLY A 154 -47.74 9.71 -44.38
C GLY A 154 -47.38 11.20 -44.35
N TRP A 155 -48.41 12.04 -44.28
CA TRP A 155 -48.27 13.48 -44.15
C TRP A 155 -48.27 13.86 -42.66
N TYR A 156 -47.21 14.53 -42.22
CA TYR A 156 -47.06 15.10 -40.89
C TYR A 156 -47.05 16.62 -41.05
N HIS A 157 -47.79 17.32 -40.22
CA HIS A 157 -47.90 18.77 -40.34
C HIS A 157 -47.97 19.44 -38.97
N ARG A 158 -47.65 20.73 -38.94
CA ARG A 158 -47.81 21.61 -37.78
C ARG A 158 -47.80 23.03 -38.28
N ALA A 159 -48.58 23.92 -37.66
CA ALA A 159 -48.39 25.34 -37.91
C ALA A 159 -47.00 25.76 -37.39
N PRO A 160 -46.17 26.46 -38.18
CA PRO A 160 -44.89 26.98 -37.70
C PRO A 160 -45.10 27.79 -36.43
N TRP A 161 -44.34 27.48 -35.38
CA TRP A 161 -44.41 28.20 -34.11
C TRP A 161 -43.01 28.64 -33.71
N THR A 162 -42.85 29.93 -33.48
CA THR A 162 -41.58 30.49 -32.99
C THR A 162 -41.57 30.50 -31.47
N ASP A 163 -40.57 29.87 -30.88
CA ASP A 163 -40.39 29.86 -29.43
C ASP A 163 -39.94 31.24 -28.89
N PRO A 164 -40.00 31.47 -27.57
CA PRO A 164 -39.53 32.72 -26.97
C PRO A 164 -38.04 33.01 -27.21
N GLN A 165 -37.26 32.03 -27.68
CA GLN A 165 -35.85 32.15 -28.02
C GLN A 165 -35.63 32.48 -29.51
N GLY A 166 -36.70 32.59 -30.30
CA GLY A 166 -36.65 32.97 -31.72
C GLY A 166 -36.47 31.79 -32.68
N HIS A 167 -36.54 30.54 -32.21
CA HIS A 167 -36.45 29.38 -33.09
C HIS A 167 -37.82 29.05 -33.67
N THR A 168 -37.94 29.00 -35.00
CA THR A 168 -39.15 28.53 -35.66
C THR A 168 -39.16 27.01 -35.70
N HIS A 169 -40.14 26.41 -35.03
CA HIS A 169 -40.36 24.99 -34.99
C HIS A 169 -41.40 24.58 -36.03
N GLU A 170 -41.02 23.65 -36.90
CA GLU A 170 -41.91 23.00 -37.86
C GLU A 170 -42.35 21.62 -37.34
N ALA A 171 -42.75 20.70 -38.22
CA ALA A 171 -43.13 19.36 -37.82
C ALA A 171 -41.93 18.56 -37.27
N TYR A 172 -42.10 17.88 -36.13
CA TYR A 172 -41.05 17.08 -35.49
C TYR A 172 -41.56 15.71 -35.02
N LEU A 173 -40.61 14.83 -34.69
CA LEU A 173 -40.85 13.50 -34.12
C LEU A 173 -40.07 13.32 -32.83
N TYR A 174 -40.63 12.58 -31.88
CA TYR A 174 -39.96 12.29 -30.62
C TYR A 174 -38.99 11.11 -30.75
N VAL A 175 -37.82 11.30 -30.14
CA VAL A 175 -36.88 10.25 -29.77
C VAL A 175 -36.86 10.18 -28.26
N THR A 176 -37.15 9.01 -27.71
CA THR A 176 -37.23 8.79 -26.26
C THR A 176 -35.86 8.45 -25.67
N TYR A 177 -35.70 8.76 -24.39
CA TYR A 177 -34.53 8.31 -23.61
C TYR A 177 -34.40 6.79 -23.56
N GLU A 178 -35.52 6.06 -23.61
CA GLU A 178 -35.49 4.60 -23.72
C GLU A 178 -34.83 4.14 -25.03
N GLN A 179 -35.14 4.79 -26.16
CA GLN A 179 -34.50 4.48 -27.44
C GLN A 179 -33.00 4.76 -27.42
N LEU A 180 -32.57 5.87 -26.79
CA LEU A 180 -31.15 6.19 -26.62
C LEU A 180 -30.44 5.20 -25.69
N ARG A 181 -31.07 4.83 -24.56
CA ARG A 181 -30.55 3.84 -23.62
C ARG A 181 -30.28 2.50 -24.31
N ASN A 182 -31.25 2.05 -25.09
CA ASN A 182 -31.17 0.76 -25.78
C ASN A 182 -30.11 0.76 -26.89
N LEU A 183 -30.00 1.85 -27.67
CA LEU A 183 -29.00 1.98 -28.73
C LEU A 183 -27.57 1.95 -28.18
N PHE A 184 -27.30 2.79 -27.18
CA PHE A 184 -25.94 2.97 -26.65
C PHE A 184 -25.58 1.99 -25.53
N GLY A 185 -26.50 1.08 -25.18
CA GLY A 185 -26.29 0.15 -24.06
C GLY A 185 -26.03 0.86 -22.73
N ILE A 186 -26.72 1.99 -22.50
CA ILE A 186 -26.51 2.80 -21.30
C ILE A 186 -26.98 2.00 -20.09
N ASP A 187 -26.04 1.73 -19.19
CA ASP A 187 -26.22 0.90 -18.01
C ASP A 187 -25.68 1.64 -16.79
N GLY A 188 -26.58 1.99 -15.86
CA GLY A 188 -26.22 2.70 -14.64
C GLY A 188 -25.22 1.94 -13.77
N SER A 189 -25.19 0.61 -13.84
CA SER A 189 -24.23 -0.22 -13.09
C SER A 189 -22.78 -0.03 -13.56
N LYS A 190 -22.57 0.55 -14.74
CA LYS A 190 -21.26 0.84 -15.34
C LYS A 190 -20.88 2.32 -15.26
N MET A 191 -21.65 3.13 -14.54
CA MET A 191 -21.47 4.58 -14.47
C MET A 191 -21.33 5.05 -13.03
N LEU A 192 -20.48 6.06 -12.82
CA LEU A 192 -20.28 6.70 -11.51
C LEU A 192 -21.52 7.45 -11.03
N GLN A 193 -21.81 7.37 -9.73
CA GLN A 193 -22.82 8.19 -9.07
C GLN A 193 -22.54 9.68 -9.28
N GLY A 194 -23.62 10.46 -9.40
CA GLY A 194 -23.56 11.90 -9.74
C GLY A 194 -23.62 12.19 -11.24
N HIS A 195 -23.45 11.18 -12.11
CA HIS A 195 -23.64 11.31 -13.56
C HIS A 195 -24.99 10.75 -14.02
N ASN A 196 -25.58 11.38 -15.04
CA ASN A 196 -26.82 10.94 -15.68
C ASN A 196 -26.69 11.00 -17.20
N VAL A 197 -27.14 9.95 -17.90
CA VAL A 197 -27.22 9.93 -19.37
C VAL A 197 -28.56 9.32 -19.77
N ALA A 198 -29.33 10.05 -20.60
CA ALA A 198 -30.66 9.63 -21.06
C ALA A 198 -31.57 9.12 -19.91
N GLY A 199 -31.58 9.84 -18.79
CA GLY A 199 -32.41 9.51 -17.63
C GLY A 199 -31.89 8.35 -16.76
N VAL A 200 -30.81 7.68 -17.15
CA VAL A 200 -30.16 6.62 -16.35
C VAL A 200 -29.10 7.25 -15.45
N ALA A 201 -29.28 7.10 -14.14
CA ALA A 201 -28.30 7.53 -13.14
C ALA A 201 -27.22 6.46 -12.93
N GLY A 202 -25.97 6.90 -12.74
CA GLY A 202 -24.88 6.01 -12.38
C GLY A 202 -25.02 5.43 -10.97
N GLN A 203 -24.61 4.18 -10.80
CA GLN A 203 -24.73 3.40 -9.57
C GLN A 203 -23.38 3.08 -8.92
N ILE A 204 -22.25 3.21 -9.63
CA ILE A 204 -20.92 2.97 -9.08
C ILE A 204 -20.62 4.06 -8.03
N VAL A 205 -20.48 3.63 -6.78
CA VAL A 205 -20.15 4.51 -5.66
C VAL A 205 -18.77 5.13 -5.89
N SER A 206 -18.69 6.45 -5.72
CA SER A 206 -17.41 7.15 -5.67
C SER A 206 -16.83 7.04 -4.26
N HIS A 207 -15.58 6.60 -4.16
CA HIS A 207 -14.87 6.51 -2.89
C HIS A 207 -13.77 7.58 -2.85
N PRO A 208 -13.64 8.35 -1.75
CA PRO A 208 -12.50 9.24 -1.58
C PRO A 208 -11.20 8.42 -1.52
N ASN A 209 -10.09 9.01 -1.95
CA ASN A 209 -8.78 8.34 -1.98
C ASN A 209 -8.19 8.03 -0.59
N GLU A 210 -8.74 8.61 0.47
CA GLU A 210 -8.28 8.43 1.85
C GLU A 210 -9.06 7.30 2.56
N ASN A 211 -8.37 6.54 3.42
CA ASN A 211 -8.97 5.50 4.28
C ASN A 211 -9.72 4.37 3.55
N MET A 212 -9.33 4.05 2.30
CA MET A 212 -9.97 2.99 1.52
C MET A 212 -9.55 1.57 1.92
N THR A 213 -8.44 1.40 2.66
CA THR A 213 -7.95 0.06 3.00
C THR A 213 -8.90 -0.64 3.97
N THR A 214 -9.42 -1.78 3.57
CA THR A 214 -10.32 -2.64 4.35
C THR A 214 -9.62 -3.85 4.95
N GLU A 215 -8.56 -4.31 4.30
CA GLU A 215 -7.78 -5.48 4.74
C GLU A 215 -6.33 -5.35 4.26
N VAL A 216 -5.38 -5.75 5.11
CA VAL A 216 -3.98 -5.94 4.74
C VAL A 216 -3.72 -7.44 4.63
N VAL A 217 -3.38 -7.91 3.43
CA VAL A 217 -3.18 -9.32 3.12
C VAL A 217 -1.69 -9.59 2.94
N ASN A 218 -1.17 -10.59 3.65
CA ASN A 218 0.18 -11.08 3.41
C ASN A 218 0.19 -12.10 2.26
N ILE A 219 0.71 -11.71 1.09
CA ILE A 219 0.79 -12.53 -0.11
C ILE A 219 2.17 -13.18 -0.17
N GLY A 220 2.40 -14.13 0.73
CA GLY A 220 3.70 -14.80 0.90
C GLY A 220 4.00 -15.91 -0.11
N TRP A 221 3.02 -16.28 -0.96
CA TRP A 221 3.10 -17.38 -1.91
C TRP A 221 3.54 -16.95 -3.33
N THR A 222 3.72 -15.66 -3.60
CA THR A 222 4.20 -15.16 -4.88
C THR A 222 5.71 -14.93 -4.88
N THR A 223 6.30 -14.85 -6.08
CA THR A 223 7.71 -14.46 -6.28
C THR A 223 7.76 -13.29 -7.27
N PRO A 224 8.11 -12.06 -6.84
CA PRO A 224 8.44 -11.66 -5.47
C PRO A 224 7.23 -11.74 -4.51
N LYS A 225 7.51 -11.85 -3.20
CA LYS A 225 6.50 -11.80 -2.14
C LYS A 225 5.93 -10.39 -1.99
N LYS A 226 4.66 -10.27 -1.60
CA LYS A 226 3.94 -8.99 -1.59
C LYS A 226 3.07 -8.80 -0.36
N ILE A 227 2.74 -7.54 -0.07
CA ILE A 227 1.62 -7.15 0.79
C ILE A 227 0.54 -6.58 -0.11
N GLY A 228 -0.69 -7.07 0.05
CA GLY A 228 -1.86 -6.55 -0.63
C GLY A 228 -2.71 -5.68 0.30
N LEU A 229 -3.26 -4.60 -0.23
CA LEU A 229 -4.18 -3.70 0.47
C LEU A 229 -5.51 -3.76 -0.26
N ARG A 230 -6.53 -4.37 0.36
CA ARG A 230 -7.87 -4.47 -0.24
C ARG A 230 -8.66 -3.22 0.02
N PHE A 231 -9.57 -2.90 -0.90
CA PHE A 231 -10.44 -1.73 -0.79
C PHE A 231 -11.86 -2.04 -1.28
N PRO A 232 -12.89 -1.26 -0.90
CA PRO A 232 -14.27 -1.50 -1.32
C PRO A 232 -14.39 -1.54 -2.84
N GLN A 233 -15.29 -2.40 -3.33
CA GLN A 233 -15.61 -2.44 -4.74
C GLN A 233 -16.18 -1.09 -5.20
N GLY A 234 -15.76 -0.67 -6.38
CA GLY A 234 -16.24 0.53 -7.05
C GLY A 234 -16.03 0.34 -8.54
N TYR A 235 -15.27 1.24 -9.16
CA TYR A 235 -14.89 1.07 -10.57
C TYR A 235 -13.98 -0.15 -10.78
N TYR A 236 -13.09 -0.46 -9.84
CA TYR A 236 -12.24 -1.64 -9.91
C TYR A 236 -13.04 -2.91 -9.55
N PRO A 237 -12.97 -3.97 -10.37
CA PRO A 237 -13.71 -5.20 -10.14
C PRO A 237 -13.05 -6.07 -9.06
N ASN A 238 -13.85 -6.97 -8.48
CA ASN A 238 -13.36 -7.99 -7.55
C ASN A 238 -12.31 -8.89 -8.21
N ALA A 239 -11.29 -9.27 -7.44
CA ALA A 239 -10.30 -10.28 -7.82
C ALA A 239 -10.86 -11.67 -7.51
N GLY A 240 -11.68 -12.21 -8.41
CA GLY A 240 -12.41 -13.44 -8.18
C GLY A 240 -13.47 -13.25 -7.09
N GLN A 241 -13.38 -14.01 -6.00
CA GLN A 241 -14.29 -13.91 -4.86
C GLN A 241 -13.93 -12.78 -3.86
N TYR A 242 -12.79 -12.11 -4.07
CA TYR A 242 -12.26 -11.13 -3.12
C TYR A 242 -12.43 -9.69 -3.63
N ALA A 243 -12.54 -8.74 -2.69
CA ALA A 243 -12.54 -7.32 -3.03
C ALA A 243 -11.27 -6.92 -3.82
N PRO A 244 -11.32 -5.82 -4.60
CA PRO A 244 -10.16 -5.31 -5.33
C PRO A 244 -8.96 -5.10 -4.41
N ILE A 245 -7.76 -5.26 -4.96
CA ILE A 245 -6.51 -5.23 -4.20
C ILE A 245 -5.43 -4.44 -4.95
N VAL A 246 -4.64 -3.66 -4.21
CA VAL A 246 -3.38 -3.10 -4.68
C VAL A 246 -2.22 -3.79 -3.97
N GLU A 247 -1.17 -4.14 -4.70
CA GLU A 247 -0.06 -4.92 -4.16
C GLU A 247 1.24 -4.13 -4.16
N VAL A 248 2.04 -4.29 -3.11
CA VAL A 248 3.40 -3.76 -3.00
C VAL A 248 4.36 -4.92 -2.71
N ASN A 249 5.53 -4.94 -3.36
CA ASN A 249 6.52 -5.97 -3.08
C ASN A 249 7.08 -5.80 -1.67
N TYR A 250 7.46 -6.91 -1.04
CA TYR A 250 8.12 -6.90 0.26
C TYR A 250 9.31 -5.94 0.32
N GLN A 251 10.19 -5.96 -0.69
CA GLN A 251 11.38 -5.11 -0.73
C GLN A 251 11.04 -3.62 -0.78
N ASP A 252 10.06 -3.24 -1.59
CA ASP A 252 9.67 -1.83 -1.76
C ASP A 252 9.05 -1.30 -0.45
N LEU A 253 8.19 -2.10 0.19
CA LEU A 253 7.60 -1.75 1.47
C LEU A 253 8.64 -1.71 2.59
N ALA A 254 9.57 -2.67 2.62
CA ALA A 254 10.64 -2.71 3.61
C ALA A 254 11.56 -1.47 3.50
N ASN A 255 11.88 -1.04 2.28
CA ASN A 255 12.63 0.19 2.01
C ASN A 255 11.87 1.43 2.50
N ALA A 256 10.56 1.52 2.21
CA ALA A 256 9.74 2.64 2.63
C ALA A 256 9.60 2.75 4.16
N LEU A 257 9.54 1.60 4.85
CA LEU A 257 9.48 1.53 6.32
C LEU A 257 10.85 1.62 7.00
N GLY A 258 11.95 1.61 6.25
CA GLY A 258 13.31 1.64 6.80
C GLY A 258 13.71 0.36 7.55
N ILE A 259 13.15 -0.79 7.18
CA ILE A 259 13.47 -2.09 7.81
C ILE A 259 14.91 -2.48 7.46
N ARG A 260 15.71 -2.77 8.49
CA ARG A 260 17.14 -3.07 8.35
C ARG A 260 17.53 -4.29 9.18
N ALA A 261 18.21 -5.23 8.53
CA ALA A 261 18.73 -6.45 9.16
C ALA A 261 19.67 -6.16 10.34
N ASP A 262 20.56 -5.17 10.20
CA ASP A 262 21.57 -4.78 11.21
C ASP A 262 21.01 -4.01 12.41
N LYS A 263 19.70 -3.73 12.41
CA LYS A 263 18.98 -3.05 13.49
C LYS A 263 17.92 -3.93 14.14
N MET A 264 17.89 -5.21 13.80
CA MET A 264 16.85 -6.14 14.20
C MET A 264 17.44 -7.43 14.76
N LEU A 265 16.77 -7.97 15.79
CA LEU A 265 17.18 -9.21 16.46
C LEU A 265 17.11 -10.40 15.49
N ASN A 266 18.03 -11.33 15.64
CA ASN A 266 18.25 -12.43 14.70
C ASN A 266 17.17 -13.53 14.71
N ASP A 267 16.18 -13.43 15.59
CA ASP A 267 14.97 -14.25 15.64
C ASP A 267 13.76 -13.56 14.96
N ILE A 268 13.88 -12.28 14.60
CA ILE A 268 12.81 -11.52 13.96
C ILE A 268 12.98 -11.57 12.44
N ASN A 269 11.88 -11.83 11.73
CA ASN A 269 11.78 -11.70 10.27
C ASN A 269 10.64 -10.75 9.92
N ILE A 270 10.95 -9.65 9.21
CA ILE A 270 9.95 -8.67 8.76
C ILE A 270 10.10 -8.52 7.25
N LEU A 271 9.02 -8.78 6.51
CA LEU A 271 8.98 -8.66 5.05
C LEU A 271 10.14 -9.42 4.37
N GLY A 272 10.50 -10.59 4.90
CA GLY A 272 11.58 -11.43 4.36
C GLY A 272 12.99 -11.00 4.75
N ILE A 273 13.16 -9.84 5.40
CA ILE A 273 14.45 -9.40 5.95
C ILE A 273 14.65 -10.08 7.30
N GLN A 274 15.70 -10.89 7.41
CA GLN A 274 16.11 -11.52 8.66
C GLN A 274 16.98 -10.54 9.47
N GLY A 275 16.71 -10.39 10.76
CA GLY A 275 17.58 -9.61 11.63
C GLY A 275 18.95 -10.28 11.82
N THR A 276 19.97 -9.49 12.16
CA THR A 276 21.34 -9.99 12.34
C THR A 276 21.92 -9.73 13.72
N ILE A 277 21.18 -9.09 14.64
CA ILE A 277 21.66 -8.85 16.00
C ILE A 277 21.43 -10.11 16.85
N PRO A 278 22.50 -10.83 17.26
CA PRO A 278 22.37 -12.01 18.11
C PRO A 278 22.07 -11.66 19.57
N TYR A 279 21.52 -12.64 20.30
CA TYR A 279 21.36 -12.55 21.75
C TYR A 279 22.55 -13.18 22.51
N TRP A 280 22.91 -12.58 23.63
CA TRP A 280 23.73 -13.17 24.68
C TRP A 280 22.83 -13.43 25.89
N VAL A 281 22.27 -14.65 25.94
CA VAL A 281 21.20 -15.00 26.88
C VAL A 281 21.73 -15.77 28.07
N CYS A 282 21.28 -15.43 29.28
CA CYS A 282 21.43 -16.31 30.44
C CYS A 282 20.21 -17.22 30.57
N HIS A 283 20.45 -18.53 30.72
CA HIS A 283 19.41 -19.53 30.91
C HIS A 283 19.39 -20.12 32.33
N THR A 284 20.31 -19.69 33.21
CA THR A 284 20.56 -20.30 34.52
C THR A 284 20.25 -19.38 35.71
N GLY A 285 19.61 -18.22 35.48
CA GLY A 285 19.23 -17.25 36.51
C GLY A 285 19.59 -15.83 36.13
N ASP A 286 19.88 -14.98 37.11
CA ASP A 286 20.13 -13.54 36.91
C ASP A 286 21.58 -13.16 36.55
N VAL A 287 22.48 -14.14 36.46
CA VAL A 287 23.92 -13.88 36.29
C VAL A 287 24.46 -14.66 35.10
N ILE A 288 24.97 -13.95 34.09
CA ILE A 288 25.57 -14.54 32.88
C ILE A 288 27.09 -14.64 33.00
N SER A 289 27.71 -15.73 32.55
CA SER A 289 29.17 -15.83 32.56
C SER A 289 29.81 -14.86 31.57
N ALA A 290 30.89 -14.20 31.99
CA ALA A 290 31.71 -13.36 31.14
C ALA A 290 32.16 -14.11 29.88
N VAL A 291 32.29 -13.40 28.76
CA VAL A 291 32.80 -14.01 27.53
C VAL A 291 34.22 -14.54 27.78
N ASN A 292 34.42 -15.82 27.48
CA ASN A 292 35.67 -16.55 27.74
C ASN A 292 36.14 -16.52 29.21
N ASN A 293 35.25 -16.23 30.17
CA ASN A 293 35.61 -16.02 31.57
C ASN A 293 36.63 -14.88 31.79
N GLU A 294 36.68 -13.90 30.88
CA GLU A 294 37.68 -12.83 30.92
C GLU A 294 37.20 -11.60 31.72
N GLY A 295 38.11 -11.06 32.52
CA GLY A 295 38.00 -9.75 33.14
C GLY A 295 39.36 -9.29 33.65
N PHE A 296 39.49 -8.00 33.95
CA PHE A 296 40.75 -7.41 34.40
C PHE A 296 40.51 -6.24 35.35
N ALA A 297 41.48 -5.98 36.22
CA ALA A 297 41.47 -4.76 37.03
C ALA A 297 41.83 -3.55 36.16
N TRP A 298 41.09 -2.47 36.32
CA TRP A 298 41.29 -1.25 35.54
C TRP A 298 41.07 -0.02 36.42
N ASP A 299 41.98 0.95 36.28
CA ASP A 299 41.83 2.28 36.84
C ASP A 299 41.12 3.15 35.80
N ASP A 300 39.83 3.40 35.99
CA ASP A 300 39.04 4.20 35.06
C ASP A 300 39.29 5.69 35.25
N THR A 301 40.36 6.17 34.60
CA THR A 301 40.71 7.59 34.55
C THR A 301 39.82 8.39 33.61
N TYR A 302 39.06 7.75 32.71
CA TYR A 302 38.21 8.44 31.73
C TYR A 302 36.90 8.91 32.36
N ALA A 303 36.22 8.06 33.12
CA ALA A 303 34.99 8.43 33.81
C ALA A 303 35.17 8.66 35.32
N GLY A 304 36.41 8.56 35.84
CA GLY A 304 36.74 8.90 37.22
C GLY A 304 36.15 7.97 38.28
N ARG A 305 35.76 6.75 37.91
CA ARG A 305 35.16 5.75 38.82
C ARG A 305 36.19 5.12 39.79
N GLY A 306 37.48 5.38 39.58
CA GLY A 306 38.57 4.77 40.35
C GLY A 306 38.92 3.36 39.87
N ARG A 307 39.53 2.55 40.74
CA ARG A 307 39.89 1.16 40.44
C ARG A 307 38.68 0.24 40.52
N GLY A 308 38.45 -0.56 39.47
CA GLY A 308 37.39 -1.56 39.44
C GLY A 308 37.80 -2.83 38.69
N ILE A 309 36.87 -3.79 38.62
CA ILE A 309 36.99 -4.99 37.79
C ILE A 309 36.11 -4.81 36.55
N VAL A 310 36.73 -4.87 35.37
CA VAL A 310 36.03 -4.85 34.09
C VAL A 310 35.80 -6.29 33.65
N VAL A 311 34.60 -6.57 33.14
CA VAL A 311 34.19 -7.89 32.68
C VAL A 311 33.96 -7.85 31.18
N LYS A 312 34.44 -8.87 30.44
CA LYS A 312 34.25 -8.96 28.99
C LYS A 312 32.81 -9.34 28.65
N ILE A 313 32.19 -8.53 27.79
CA ILE A 313 30.83 -8.74 27.27
C ILE A 313 30.83 -9.17 25.81
N ALA A 314 29.73 -9.75 25.34
CA ALA A 314 29.57 -10.11 23.94
C ALA A 314 29.35 -8.85 23.09
N ASN A 315 30.31 -8.52 22.21
CA ASN A 315 30.20 -7.37 21.33
C ASN A 315 29.14 -7.60 20.24
N GLY A 316 28.34 -6.57 19.93
CA GLY A 316 27.29 -6.65 18.89
C GLY A 316 26.09 -7.53 19.25
N HIS A 317 25.98 -7.99 20.50
CA HIS A 317 24.86 -8.78 21.00
C HIS A 317 23.95 -7.93 21.90
N VAL A 318 22.68 -8.33 22.00
CA VAL A 318 21.80 -7.86 23.07
C VAL A 318 21.90 -8.84 24.24
N LEU A 319 22.17 -8.32 25.44
CA LEU A 319 22.14 -9.10 26.68
C LEU A 319 20.68 -9.32 27.08
N ALA A 320 20.30 -10.57 27.34
CA ALA A 320 18.94 -10.93 27.72
C ALA A 320 18.93 -11.96 28.86
N GLY A 321 17.91 -11.87 29.73
CA GLY A 321 17.74 -12.80 30.84
C GLY A 321 18.80 -12.70 31.94
N ALA A 322 19.60 -11.63 32.00
CA ALA A 322 20.61 -11.43 33.03
C ALA A 322 20.62 -9.99 33.56
N ASN A 323 20.92 -9.85 34.86
CA ASN A 323 21.13 -8.58 35.55
C ASN A 323 22.62 -8.31 35.82
N TYR A 324 23.44 -9.35 35.91
CA TYR A 324 24.87 -9.26 36.24
C TYR A 324 25.73 -10.16 35.35
N VAL A 325 27.02 -9.84 35.25
CA VAL A 325 28.02 -10.66 34.54
C VAL A 325 29.01 -11.26 35.55
N PHE A 326 29.22 -12.57 35.52
CA PHE A 326 30.12 -13.31 36.39
C PHE A 326 31.50 -13.48 35.75
N VAL A 327 32.54 -12.96 36.41
CA VAL A 327 33.93 -13.27 36.10
C VAL A 327 34.51 -14.19 37.18
N PRO A 328 34.99 -15.40 36.85
CA PRO A 328 35.59 -16.29 37.84
C PRO A 328 36.83 -15.68 38.50
N SER A 329 36.86 -15.66 39.82
CA SER A 329 38.02 -15.23 40.63
C SER A 329 38.49 -16.37 41.53
N HIS A 330 39.12 -17.39 40.94
CA HIS A 330 39.43 -18.65 41.60
C HIS A 330 40.25 -18.52 42.89
N ASN A 331 41.06 -17.47 43.03
CA ASN A 331 41.91 -17.26 44.21
C ASN A 331 41.32 -16.28 45.24
N LEU A 332 40.12 -15.74 45.01
CA LEU A 332 39.48 -14.79 45.92
C LEU A 332 38.84 -15.53 47.11
N TYR A 333 39.72 -16.03 48.00
CA TYR A 333 39.34 -16.62 49.27
C TYR A 333 39.87 -15.77 50.43
N PRO A 334 39.21 -15.76 51.61
CA PRO A 334 39.65 -15.03 52.79
C PRO A 334 41.13 -15.27 53.14
N GLN A 335 41.60 -16.52 53.07
CA GLN A 335 42.99 -16.88 53.39
C GLN A 335 44.04 -16.37 52.39
N ASN A 336 43.63 -15.93 51.20
CA ASN A 336 44.52 -15.34 50.20
C ASN A 336 44.53 -13.81 50.26
N VAL A 337 43.61 -13.21 51.02
CA VAL A 337 43.50 -11.76 51.21
C VAL A 337 44.07 -11.40 52.58
N VAL A 338 44.82 -10.30 52.63
CA VAL A 338 45.40 -9.79 53.89
C VAL A 338 44.28 -9.48 54.88
N LYS A 339 44.51 -9.81 56.14
CA LYS A 339 43.56 -9.63 57.23
C LYS A 339 42.97 -8.21 57.25
N ASP A 340 41.66 -8.15 57.46
CA ASP A 340 40.84 -6.93 57.52
C ASP A 340 40.72 -6.14 56.19
N ILE A 341 41.32 -6.61 55.09
CA ILE A 341 41.08 -6.05 53.75
C ILE A 341 39.86 -6.73 53.13
N ASN A 342 38.88 -5.94 52.68
CA ASN A 342 37.72 -6.43 51.94
C ASN A 342 37.92 -6.24 50.43
N ILE A 343 37.76 -7.32 49.66
CA ILE A 343 37.74 -7.28 48.20
C ILE A 343 36.42 -7.90 47.74
N ASN A 344 35.54 -7.07 47.18
CA ASN A 344 34.24 -7.49 46.61
C ASN A 344 33.39 -8.35 47.56
N GLY A 345 33.36 -8.00 48.86
CA GLY A 345 32.59 -8.73 49.87
C GLY A 345 33.36 -9.84 50.60
N ILE A 346 34.57 -10.19 50.16
CA ILE A 346 35.44 -11.16 50.85
C ILE A 346 36.43 -10.41 51.74
N THR A 347 36.29 -10.56 53.06
CA THR A 347 37.23 -10.01 54.04
C THR A 347 38.36 -11.00 54.30
N GLY A 348 39.59 -10.53 54.20
CA GLY A 348 40.79 -11.35 54.37
C GLY A 348 41.01 -11.83 55.81
N THR A 349 41.71 -12.95 55.92
CA THR A 349 42.09 -13.57 57.21
C THR A 349 43.58 -13.84 57.31
N ARG A 350 44.37 -13.54 56.28
CA ARG A 350 45.81 -13.80 56.26
C ARG A 350 46.57 -12.72 57.02
N ASP A 351 47.21 -13.07 58.13
CA ASP A 351 48.06 -12.13 58.88
C ASP A 351 49.23 -11.63 58.00
N PHE A 352 49.63 -10.37 58.21
CA PHE A 352 50.64 -9.69 57.39
C PHE A 352 52.08 -10.11 57.74
N VAL A 353 52.34 -10.57 58.97
CA VAL A 353 53.65 -10.97 59.49
C VAL A 353 53.51 -12.27 60.31
N ASP A 354 54.43 -13.23 60.14
CA ASP A 354 54.47 -14.45 60.97
C ASP A 354 54.75 -14.09 62.44
N HIS A 355 53.88 -14.54 63.35
CA HIS A 355 54.06 -14.37 64.80
C HIS A 355 55.24 -15.22 65.32
N VAL A 356 56.23 -14.61 66.00
CA VAL A 356 57.28 -15.37 66.72
C VAL A 356 56.87 -15.57 68.17
N THR A 357 56.70 -16.82 68.60
CA THR A 357 56.52 -17.18 70.01
C THR A 357 57.90 -17.46 70.63
N GLU A 358 58.20 -16.92 71.82
CA GLU A 358 59.46 -17.24 72.51
C GLU A 358 59.57 -18.75 72.76
N TYR A 359 60.71 -19.35 72.42
CA TYR A 359 60.96 -20.79 72.58
C TYR A 359 62.13 -21.01 73.55
N THR A 360 61.90 -21.73 74.64
CA THR A 360 62.98 -22.05 75.59
C THR A 360 63.82 -23.20 75.04
N VAL A 361 65.11 -22.96 74.84
CA VAL A 361 66.07 -23.95 74.32
C VAL A 361 66.60 -24.81 75.47
N THR A 362 66.99 -24.18 76.59
CA THR A 362 67.30 -24.87 77.86
C THR A 362 66.86 -24.01 79.04
N ALA A 363 66.28 -24.64 80.06
CA ALA A 363 65.68 -23.96 81.21
C ALA A 363 66.66 -23.71 82.38
N SER A 364 67.73 -24.50 82.48
CA SER A 364 68.77 -24.38 83.51
C SER A 364 69.95 -25.31 83.19
N LEU A 365 70.96 -24.79 82.52
CA LEU A 365 72.22 -25.46 82.23
C LEU A 365 73.28 -25.07 83.26
N GLY A 366 73.75 -26.03 84.05
CA GLY A 366 74.85 -25.82 84.97
C GLY A 366 76.20 -25.79 84.26
N ILE A 367 76.93 -24.69 84.39
CA ILE A 367 78.33 -24.56 83.93
C ILE A 367 79.27 -24.48 85.13
N ASP A 368 80.42 -25.15 85.04
CA ASP A 368 81.46 -25.18 86.08
C ASP A 368 82.85 -25.47 85.44
N GLN A 369 83.88 -25.65 86.27
CA GLN A 369 85.23 -25.95 85.78
C GLN A 369 85.32 -27.30 85.01
N THR A 370 84.44 -28.27 85.29
CA THR A 370 84.50 -29.62 84.74
C THR A 370 84.04 -29.70 83.28
N ASN A 371 83.12 -28.83 82.87
CA ASN A 371 82.61 -28.75 81.50
C ASN A 371 83.14 -27.53 80.73
N ARG A 372 84.23 -26.93 81.20
CA ARG A 372 84.94 -25.83 80.54
C ARG A 372 85.48 -26.27 79.18
N GLU A 373 85.34 -25.41 78.16
CA GLU A 373 85.70 -25.69 76.75
C GLU A 373 85.00 -26.93 76.14
N GLN A 374 83.99 -27.51 76.82
CA GLN A 374 83.23 -28.63 76.28
C GLN A 374 82.00 -28.13 75.51
N VAL A 375 81.73 -28.76 74.37
CA VAL A 375 80.54 -28.49 73.56
C VAL A 375 79.33 -29.16 74.19
N ILE A 376 78.35 -28.36 74.61
CA ILE A 376 77.09 -28.83 75.20
C ILE A 376 75.98 -28.67 74.16
N SER A 377 75.37 -29.78 73.71
CA SER A 377 74.26 -29.72 72.75
C SER A 377 72.98 -29.23 73.41
N LEU A 378 72.31 -28.26 72.76
CA LEU A 378 71.06 -27.66 73.23
C LEU A 378 69.84 -27.99 72.34
N GLY A 379 70.01 -28.85 71.32
CA GLY A 379 68.95 -29.26 70.40
C GLY A 379 69.00 -28.53 69.05
N ASN A 380 67.88 -28.49 68.31
CA ASN A 380 67.84 -28.01 66.93
C ASN A 380 66.56 -27.22 66.58
N ALA A 381 65.99 -26.53 67.56
CA ALA A 381 64.81 -25.70 67.35
C ALA A 381 65.08 -24.62 66.28
N TYR A 382 64.08 -24.36 65.43
CA TYR A 382 64.21 -23.47 64.26
C TYR A 382 65.39 -23.84 63.34
N SER A 383 65.64 -25.13 63.13
CA SER A 383 66.64 -25.62 62.16
C SER A 383 66.39 -25.16 60.72
N GLY A 384 65.13 -24.83 60.38
CA GLY A 384 64.77 -24.22 59.10
C GLY A 384 65.16 -22.74 58.96
N SER A 385 65.37 -22.04 60.08
CA SER A 385 65.72 -20.62 60.08
C SER A 385 67.21 -20.39 59.86
N GLN A 386 67.53 -19.39 59.04
CA GLN A 386 68.91 -19.03 58.75
C GLN A 386 69.59 -18.40 59.96
N THR A 387 68.93 -17.44 60.60
CA THR A 387 69.45 -16.78 61.80
C THR A 387 68.43 -16.84 62.91
N VAL A 388 68.92 -17.17 64.09
CA VAL A 388 68.12 -17.30 65.31
C VAL A 388 68.67 -16.31 66.32
N PHE A 389 67.77 -15.58 66.98
CA PHE A 389 68.14 -14.61 68.00
C PHE A 389 67.94 -15.23 69.38
N PHE A 390 69.05 -15.41 70.09
CA PHE A 390 69.10 -16.01 71.40
C PHE A 390 69.12 -14.94 72.48
N ALA A 391 68.41 -15.19 73.58
CA ALA A 391 68.52 -14.48 74.83
C ALA A 391 69.12 -15.42 75.88
N ILE A 392 70.16 -14.95 76.59
CA ILE A 392 70.89 -15.73 77.58
C ILE A 392 70.67 -15.13 78.96
N TYR A 393 70.30 -15.97 79.92
CA TYR A 393 69.99 -15.55 81.27
C TYR A 393 70.84 -16.31 82.28
N LEU A 394 71.29 -15.65 83.33
CA LEU A 394 71.73 -16.32 84.55
C LEU A 394 70.53 -16.68 85.42
N VAL A 395 70.62 -17.82 86.10
CA VAL A 395 69.57 -18.34 86.99
C VAL A 395 70.15 -18.54 88.39
N GLY A 396 69.61 -17.82 89.37
CA GLY A 396 70.01 -17.88 90.78
C GLY A 396 71.25 -17.04 91.13
N ASP A 397 72.22 -16.94 90.21
CA ASP A 397 73.40 -16.09 90.37
C ASP A 397 73.25 -14.76 89.61
N ASP A 398 73.66 -13.67 90.22
CA ASP A 398 73.73 -12.36 89.57
C ASP A 398 75.13 -12.12 88.96
N VAL A 399 75.21 -11.16 88.03
CA VAL A 399 76.49 -10.68 87.50
C VAL A 399 77.27 -9.91 88.57
N TYR A 400 78.59 -9.84 88.45
CA TYR A 400 79.43 -9.04 89.34
C TYR A 400 79.15 -7.53 89.21
N ASP A 401 79.42 -6.78 90.28
CA ASP A 401 79.19 -5.34 90.31
C ASP A 401 79.94 -4.63 89.18
N GLY A 402 79.22 -3.79 88.43
CA GLY A 402 79.71 -3.12 87.22
C GLY A 402 79.37 -3.80 85.88
N PHE A 403 78.78 -4.99 85.84
CA PHE A 403 78.23 -5.59 84.61
C PHE A 403 76.74 -5.31 84.42
N VAL A 404 76.32 -5.07 83.17
CA VAL A 404 74.93 -4.77 82.84
C VAL A 404 74.14 -6.07 82.66
N ARG A 405 72.99 -6.13 83.31
CA ARG A 405 71.96 -7.15 83.13
C ARG A 405 70.57 -6.53 83.17
N ARG A 406 69.56 -7.23 82.65
CA ARG A 406 68.15 -6.90 82.89
C ARG A 406 67.55 -7.89 83.88
N ASP A 407 66.99 -7.37 84.97
CA ASP A 407 66.20 -8.17 85.89
C ASP A 407 64.91 -8.65 85.24
N MET A 408 64.65 -9.95 85.27
CA MET A 408 63.41 -10.55 84.78
C MET A 408 62.52 -11.06 85.91
N GLY A 409 62.93 -10.87 87.18
CA GLY A 409 62.27 -11.44 88.35
C GLY A 409 62.57 -12.93 88.54
N ASN A 410 62.15 -13.48 89.68
CA ASN A 410 62.29 -14.90 90.04
C ASN A 410 63.73 -15.46 89.94
N GLY A 411 64.72 -14.61 90.22
CA GLY A 411 66.13 -14.99 90.15
C GLY A 411 66.67 -15.21 88.74
N ARG A 412 66.04 -14.64 87.70
CA ARG A 412 66.51 -14.70 86.31
C ARG A 412 67.03 -13.34 85.85
N TYR A 413 68.24 -13.33 85.29
CA TYR A 413 68.91 -12.12 84.87
C TYR A 413 69.36 -12.24 83.42
N LEU A 414 68.75 -11.47 82.52
CA LEU A 414 69.13 -11.44 81.11
C LEU A 414 70.49 -10.72 80.98
N ILE A 415 71.51 -11.46 80.58
CA ILE A 415 72.87 -10.95 80.42
C ILE A 415 73.18 -10.50 78.99
N GLY A 416 72.36 -10.92 78.01
CA GLY A 416 72.44 -10.37 76.67
C GLY A 416 71.59 -11.11 75.65
N ARG A 417 71.57 -10.56 74.44
CA ARG A 417 70.92 -11.15 73.26
C ARG A 417 71.87 -11.14 72.08
N ILE A 418 71.98 -12.26 71.39
CA ILE A 418 72.87 -12.43 70.25
C ILE A 418 72.15 -13.11 69.08
N PRO A 419 72.32 -12.61 67.85
CA PRO A 419 71.99 -13.38 66.65
C PRO A 419 73.07 -14.43 66.39
N VAL A 420 72.65 -15.63 65.98
CA VAL A 420 73.56 -16.68 65.50
C VAL A 420 73.01 -17.27 64.20
N SER A 421 73.79 -17.11 63.13
CA SER A 421 73.51 -17.68 61.80
C SER A 421 73.86 -19.17 61.77
N LYS A 422 73.40 -19.90 60.76
CA LYS A 422 73.92 -21.26 60.50
C LYS A 422 75.40 -21.25 60.16
N ASN A 423 76.12 -22.27 60.63
CA ASN A 423 77.56 -22.42 60.45
C ASN A 423 78.36 -21.23 61.00
N ASP A 424 77.89 -20.69 62.12
CA ASP A 424 78.43 -19.49 62.75
C ASP A 424 78.30 -19.60 64.28
N SER A 425 79.01 -18.74 65.00
CA SER A 425 78.91 -18.61 66.45
C SER A 425 78.94 -17.17 66.90
N ASN A 426 78.34 -16.91 68.06
CA ASN A 426 78.40 -15.61 68.69
C ASN A 426 78.44 -15.79 70.22
N LEU A 427 79.00 -14.82 70.93
CA LEU A 427 79.26 -14.94 72.36
C LEU A 427 78.87 -13.72 73.16
N ILE A 428 78.61 -13.93 74.45
CA ILE A 428 78.44 -12.88 75.46
C ILE A 428 79.42 -13.14 76.60
N GLY A 429 80.18 -12.12 76.99
CA GLY A 429 81.01 -12.14 78.19
C GLY A 429 80.30 -11.50 79.38
N THR A 430 80.44 -12.10 80.56
CA THR A 430 80.00 -11.53 81.84
C THR A 430 80.92 -11.98 82.98
N TYR A 431 80.65 -11.55 84.21
CA TYR A 431 81.34 -12.01 85.41
C TYR A 431 80.34 -12.58 86.39
N VAL A 432 80.63 -13.75 86.96
CA VAL A 432 79.82 -14.37 88.02
C VAL A 432 80.72 -14.67 89.19
N ARG A 433 80.35 -14.21 90.40
CA ARG A 433 81.15 -14.39 91.62
C ARG A 433 82.63 -13.94 91.45
N ASN A 434 82.84 -12.83 90.75
CA ASN A 434 84.17 -12.28 90.42
C ASN A 434 85.03 -13.16 89.48
N VAL A 435 84.42 -14.14 88.81
CA VAL A 435 85.06 -14.99 87.81
C VAL A 435 84.55 -14.59 86.42
N PRO A 436 85.41 -14.21 85.45
CA PRO A 436 84.97 -13.94 84.08
C PRO A 436 84.38 -15.20 83.45
N ILE A 437 83.27 -15.10 82.72
CA ILE A 437 82.75 -16.19 81.90
C ILE A 437 82.36 -15.65 80.53
N GLN A 438 82.66 -16.40 79.49
CA GLN A 438 82.13 -16.15 78.14
C GLN A 438 81.24 -17.31 77.75
N ILE A 439 80.03 -17.00 77.30
CA ILE A 439 79.05 -17.97 76.82
C ILE A 439 78.96 -17.81 75.32
N GLU A 440 79.44 -18.79 74.60
CA GLU A 440 79.34 -18.89 73.16
C GLU A 440 78.16 -19.79 72.79
N ILE A 441 77.32 -19.33 71.86
CA ILE A 441 76.31 -20.14 71.20
C ILE A 441 76.76 -20.37 69.76
N THR A 442 76.84 -21.63 69.36
CA THR A 442 77.23 -22.05 68.00
C THR A 442 76.06 -22.72 67.32
N ARG A 443 75.90 -22.48 66.01
CA ARG A 443 75.02 -23.27 65.16
C ARG A 443 75.77 -23.90 64.01
N ASP A 444 75.51 -25.18 63.75
CA ASP A 444 76.03 -25.85 62.57
C ASP A 444 75.15 -25.63 61.33
N ASN A 445 75.54 -26.21 60.18
CA ASN A 445 74.78 -26.11 58.93
C ASN A 445 73.39 -26.79 58.99
N ALA A 446 73.24 -27.80 59.84
CA ALA A 446 71.94 -28.46 60.09
C ALA A 446 71.04 -27.62 61.01
N GLY A 447 71.57 -26.54 61.60
CA GLY A 447 70.87 -25.68 62.55
C GLY A 447 70.82 -26.26 63.97
N ASN A 448 71.64 -27.28 64.26
CA ASN A 448 71.86 -27.75 65.63
C ASN A 448 72.53 -26.65 66.43
N ILE A 449 72.12 -26.50 67.68
CA ILE A 449 72.52 -25.44 68.60
C ILE A 449 73.39 -26.07 69.67
N SER A 450 74.53 -25.45 69.94
CA SER A 450 75.43 -25.85 71.01
C SER A 450 75.85 -24.64 71.82
N LEU A 451 76.21 -24.87 73.08
CA LEU A 451 76.81 -23.89 73.97
C LEU A 451 78.21 -24.34 74.37
N VAL A 452 79.16 -23.41 74.38
CA VAL A 452 80.49 -23.57 74.98
C VAL A 452 80.68 -22.43 75.98
N HIS A 453 81.37 -22.70 77.09
CA HIS A 453 81.80 -21.64 77.99
C HIS A 453 83.32 -21.63 78.16
N HIS A 454 83.88 -20.41 78.12
CA HIS A 454 85.32 -20.13 78.18
C HIS A 454 85.73 -19.45 79.50
N GLY A 455 85.16 -19.86 80.62
CA GLY A 455 85.57 -19.36 81.95
C GLY A 455 87.06 -19.63 82.23
N PRO A 456 87.73 -18.88 83.14
CA PRO A 456 89.14 -19.06 83.47
C PRO A 456 89.35 -20.37 84.22
N ASN A 457 90.61 -20.83 84.28
CA ASN A 457 91.01 -22.04 85.00
C ASN A 457 91.00 -21.89 86.54
N GLN A 458 90.10 -21.06 87.09
CA GLN A 458 89.89 -20.85 88.53
C GLN A 458 88.71 -21.70 89.01
N ILE A 459 88.66 -22.03 90.31
CA ILE A 459 87.58 -22.83 90.89
C ILE A 459 86.27 -22.01 90.82
N MET A 460 85.39 -22.40 89.89
CA MET A 460 84.02 -21.88 89.77
C MET A 460 83.05 -22.98 90.20
N GLY A 461 82.23 -22.73 91.23
CA GLY A 461 81.09 -23.59 91.54
C GLY A 461 80.00 -23.48 90.46
N VAL A 462 79.08 -24.44 90.41
CA VAL A 462 78.03 -24.48 89.38
C VAL A 462 77.26 -23.15 89.30
N THR A 463 77.16 -22.61 88.09
CA THR A 463 76.35 -21.45 87.72
C THR A 463 75.31 -21.89 86.69
N ASN A 464 74.04 -21.57 86.91
CA ASN A 464 72.98 -22.01 86.01
C ASN A 464 72.64 -20.96 84.95
N ILE A 465 72.45 -21.39 83.71
CA ILE A 465 72.13 -20.55 82.56
C ILE A 465 70.84 -21.02 81.88
N MET A 466 69.99 -20.09 81.49
CA MET A 466 68.83 -20.36 80.62
C MET A 466 69.09 -19.73 79.25
N VAL A 467 68.77 -20.45 78.17
CA VAL A 467 68.86 -19.96 76.80
C VAL A 467 67.48 -20.04 76.15
N THR A 468 67.01 -18.93 75.59
CA THR A 468 65.73 -18.86 74.87
C THR A 468 65.92 -18.25 73.50
N ILE A 469 65.05 -18.59 72.57
CA ILE A 469 64.93 -17.98 71.25
C ILE A 469 63.76 -17.01 71.33
N TYR A 470 63.99 -15.74 71.00
CA TYR A 470 62.96 -14.70 71.06
C TYR A 470 62.59 -14.14 69.67
N ALA A 471 63.41 -14.40 68.65
CA ALA A 471 63.12 -14.09 67.27
C ALA A 471 63.85 -15.08 66.34
N HIS A 472 63.35 -15.26 65.12
CA HIS A 472 64.03 -16.02 64.07
C HIS A 472 63.79 -15.37 62.71
N SER A 473 64.71 -15.56 61.76
CA SER A 473 64.50 -15.18 60.37
C SER A 473 63.95 -16.36 59.55
N SER A 474 62.95 -16.10 58.73
CA SER A 474 62.47 -17.06 57.71
C SER A 474 63.32 -17.02 56.43
N VAL A 475 64.11 -15.96 56.23
CA VAL A 475 64.95 -15.72 55.05
C VAL A 475 66.38 -15.28 55.43
N SER A 476 67.28 -15.37 54.46
CA SER A 476 68.76 -15.31 54.39
C SER A 476 69.51 -14.16 55.09
N PHE A 477 69.09 -13.76 56.29
CA PHE A 477 69.81 -12.78 57.11
C PHE A 477 71.06 -13.43 57.74
N SER A 478 72.05 -13.85 56.94
CA SER A 478 73.38 -14.21 57.46
C SER A 478 74.13 -12.92 57.79
N PHE A 479 74.52 -12.75 59.06
CA PHE A 479 75.40 -11.65 59.46
C PHE A 479 76.86 -11.91 59.09
#